data_AF-A0AAV3W6W7-F1
#
_entry.id   AF-A0AAV3W6W7-F1
#
_cell.length_a   1.000
_cell.length_b   1.000
_cell.length_c   1.000
_cell.angle_alpha   90.00
_cell.angle_beta   90.00
_cell.angle_gamma   90.00
#
_symmetry.space_group_name_H-M   'P 1'
#
loop_
_entity.id
_entity.type
_entity.pdbx_description
1 polymer ?
#
loop_
_entity_poly.entity_id
_entity_poly.type
_entity_poly.pdbx_seq_one_letter_code
_entity_poly.pdbx_strand_id
1 'polypeptide(L)'
;MLKENRKMEIRSEISIEEKVILNDALDGINGFKFDPITVITNGVEDYYFICKVKVIIKSLRMKIAKVHVRVSNNNPQLLRIEGIE
;
A
#
# COMPACT_ATOMS: atom_id res chain seq x y z
N MET A 1 22.65 16.47 -13.96
CA MET A 1 22.69 15.45 -12.89
C MET A 1 21.99 14.22 -13.42
N LEU A 2 22.70 13.08 -13.46
CA LEU A 2 22.11 11.80 -13.87
C LEU A 2 20.87 11.55 -13.01
N LYS A 3 19.72 11.31 -13.65
CA LYS A 3 18.51 10.84 -12.97
C LYS A 3 18.93 9.67 -12.11
N GLU A 4 18.90 9.80 -10.79
CA GLU A 4 19.01 8.65 -9.90
C GLU A 4 17.90 7.70 -10.32
N ASN A 5 18.26 6.63 -11.02
CA ASN A 5 17.36 5.54 -11.30
C ASN A 5 17.05 4.92 -9.94
N ARG A 6 16.06 5.48 -9.21
CA ARG A 6 15.45 4.81 -8.06
C ARG A 6 14.80 3.56 -8.62
N LYS A 7 15.55 2.46 -8.60
CA LYS A 7 15.11 1.17 -9.09
C LYS A 7 13.87 0.80 -8.28
N MET A 8 12.73 0.71 -8.97
CA MET A 8 11.52 0.19 -8.39
C MET A 8 11.53 -1.32 -8.53
N GLU A 9 11.17 -2.03 -7.47
CA GLU A 9 11.00 -3.47 -7.46
C GLU A 9 9.53 -3.79 -7.30
N ILE A 10 9.05 -4.79 -8.07
CA ILE A 10 7.71 -5.34 -7.94
C ILE A 10 7.86 -6.72 -7.31
N ARG A 11 7.25 -6.92 -6.14
CA ARG A 11 7.30 -8.19 -5.40
C ARG A 11 5.91 -8.62 -4.95
N SER A 12 5.63 -9.91 -5.03
CA SER A 12 4.43 -10.53 -4.42
C SER A 12 4.67 -10.94 -2.97
N GLU A 13 5.92 -11.07 -2.55
CA GLU A 13 6.29 -11.30 -1.17
C GLU A 13 6.29 -9.97 -0.42
N ILE A 14 5.48 -9.90 0.63
CA ILE A 14 5.28 -8.70 1.44
C ILE A 14 5.82 -8.97 2.84
N SER A 15 6.84 -8.21 3.22
CA SER A 15 7.51 -8.33 4.51
C SER A 15 6.59 -7.92 5.65
N ILE A 16 6.96 -8.29 6.88
CA ILE A 16 6.23 -7.86 8.08
C ILE A 16 6.30 -6.34 8.22
N GLU A 17 7.47 -5.75 7.97
CA GLU A 17 7.69 -4.30 8.00
C GLU A 17 6.80 -3.57 6.99
N GLU A 18 6.68 -4.08 5.77
CA GLU A 18 5.81 -3.52 4.73
C GLU A 18 4.33 -3.57 5.13
N LYS A 19 3.89 -4.61 5.85
CA LYS A 19 2.54 -4.68 6.41
C LYS A 19 2.33 -3.64 7.50
N VAL A 20 3.32 -3.41 8.36
CA VAL A 20 3.28 -2.35 9.38
C VAL A 20 3.16 -0.99 8.71
N ILE A 21 4.00 -0.70 7.70
CA ILE A 21 3.95 0.53 6.90
C ILE A 21 2.54 0.76 6.33
N LEU A 22 1.95 -0.27 5.72
CA LEU A 22 0.61 -0.18 5.16
C LEU A 22 -0.46 0.07 6.24
N ASN A 23 -0.40 -0.65 7.35
CA ASN A 23 -1.38 -0.52 8.43
C ASN A 23 -1.31 0.87 9.07
N ASP A 24 -0.11 1.37 9.35
CA ASP A 24 0.10 2.70 9.94
C ASP A 24 -0.38 3.80 9.00
N ALA A 25 -0.10 3.67 7.70
CA ALA A 25 -0.59 4.63 6.70
C ALA A 25 -2.13 4.63 6.59
N LEU A 26 -2.77 3.48 6.79
CA LEU A 26 -4.24 3.34 6.74
C LEU A 26 -4.92 3.61 8.09
N ASP A 27 -4.18 4.02 9.13
CA ASP A 27 -4.76 4.30 10.43
C ASP A 27 -5.88 5.36 10.31
N GLY A 28 -7.00 5.09 10.99
CA GLY A 28 -8.23 5.88 10.87
C GLY A 28 -9.17 5.49 9.72
N ILE A 29 -8.78 4.62 8.77
CA ILE A 29 -9.68 4.11 7.73
C ILE A 29 -10.44 2.89 8.24
N ASN A 30 -11.69 3.12 8.65
CA ASN A 30 -12.56 2.10 9.21
C ASN A 30 -13.49 1.46 8.17
N GLY A 31 -13.94 0.23 8.44
CA GLY A 31 -14.95 -0.48 7.62
C GLY A 31 -14.41 -1.21 6.40
N PHE A 32 -13.11 -1.11 6.14
CA PHE A 32 -12.42 -1.81 5.05
C PHE A 32 -11.23 -2.60 5.59
N LYS A 33 -11.00 -3.78 5.03
CA LYS A 33 -9.77 -4.55 5.24
C LYS A 33 -8.98 -4.57 3.95
N PHE A 34 -7.74 -4.08 4.01
CA PHE A 34 -6.80 -4.09 2.90
C PHE A 34 -5.83 -5.27 3.08
N ASP A 35 -6.01 -6.32 2.29
CA ASP A 35 -5.11 -7.48 2.25
C ASP A 35 -4.10 -7.26 1.09
N PRO A 36 -2.84 -6.85 1.34
CA PRO A 36 -1.91 -6.56 0.26
C PRO A 36 -1.44 -7.86 -0.42
N ILE A 37 -1.35 -7.83 -1.76
CA ILE A 37 -0.96 -8.97 -2.62
C ILE A 37 0.29 -8.70 -3.46
N THR A 38 0.64 -7.44 -3.65
CA THR A 38 1.84 -7.02 -4.38
C THR A 38 2.29 -5.68 -3.83
N VAL A 39 3.59 -5.46 -3.75
CA VAL A 39 4.19 -4.18 -3.42
C VAL A 39 5.12 -3.76 -4.55
N ILE A 40 5.04 -2.48 -4.90
CA ILE A 40 5.98 -1.80 -5.79
C ILE A 40 6.70 -0.79 -4.93
N THR A 41 8.02 -0.90 -4.79
CA THR A 41 8.75 -0.04 -3.85
C THR A 41 10.19 0.22 -4.31
N ASN A 42 10.75 1.34 -3.87
CA ASN A 42 12.19 1.60 -3.93
C ASN A 42 12.92 1.15 -2.63
N GLY A 43 12.20 0.54 -1.69
CA GLY A 43 12.71 0.04 -0.41
C GLY A 43 13.00 1.11 0.63
N VAL A 44 12.77 2.39 0.32
CA VAL A 44 13.17 3.51 1.19
C VAL A 44 11.99 4.43 1.50
N GLU A 45 11.34 4.97 0.48
CA GLU A 45 10.39 6.08 0.63
C GLU A 45 9.04 5.78 0.01
N ASP A 46 9.01 5.27 -1.22
CA ASP A 46 7.77 5.16 -1.98
C ASP A 46 7.30 3.71 -2.03
N TYR A 47 6.06 3.47 -1.59
CA TYR A 47 5.41 2.16 -1.59
C TYR A 47 4.06 2.25 -2.30
N TYR A 48 3.82 1.34 -3.24
CA TYR A 48 2.53 1.16 -3.89
C TYR A 48 2.05 -0.27 -3.63
N PHE A 49 1.04 -0.42 -2.80
CA PHE A 49 0.45 -1.70 -2.48
C PHE A 49 -0.75 -1.98 -3.38
N ILE A 50 -0.76 -3.12 -4.05
CA ILE A 50 -1.98 -3.66 -4.63
C ILE A 50 -2.65 -4.50 -3.55
N CYS A 51 -3.88 -4.15 -3.19
CA CYS A 51 -4.63 -4.75 -2.11
C CYS A 51 -5.94 -5.36 -2.61
N LYS A 52 -6.26 -6.55 -2.10
CA LYS A 52 -7.63 -7.04 -2.08
C LYS A 52 -8.36 -6.33 -0.95
N VAL A 53 -9.41 -5.59 -1.28
CA VAL A 53 -10.21 -4.84 -0.31
C VAL A 53 -11.49 -5.61 0.00
N LYS A 54 -11.71 -5.87 1.29
CA LYS A 54 -12.96 -6.46 1.82
C LYS A 54 -13.71 -5.41 2.61
N VAL A 55 -14.98 -5.20 2.28
CA VAL A 55 -15.88 -4.34 3.06
C VAL A 55 -16.38 -5.16 4.25
N ILE A 56 -16.21 -4.63 5.47
CA ILE A 56 -16.57 -5.33 6.72
C ILE A 56 -18.10 -5.32 6.92
N ILE A 57 -18.81 -4.36 6.32
CA ILE A 57 -20.25 -4.15 6.49
C ILE A 57 -21.02 -4.67 5.26
N LYS A 58 -21.68 -5.81 5.42
CA LYS A 58 -22.82 -6.37 4.64
C LYS A 58 -22.76 -6.52 3.11
N SER A 59 -21.69 -6.17 2.41
CA SER A 59 -21.58 -6.40 0.97
C SER A 59 -20.25 -7.07 0.61
N LEU A 60 -20.30 -8.36 0.27
CA LEU A 60 -19.20 -9.23 -0.15
C LEU A 60 -18.54 -8.83 -1.48
N ARG A 61 -18.52 -7.53 -1.84
CA ARG A 61 -17.84 -7.06 -3.05
C ARG A 61 -16.36 -6.91 -2.74
N MET A 62 -15.58 -7.90 -3.16
CA MET A 62 -14.13 -7.77 -3.25
C MET A 62 -13.80 -6.78 -4.36
N LYS A 63 -12.99 -5.78 -4.03
CA LYS A 63 -12.41 -4.84 -5.00
C LYS A 63 -10.89 -4.92 -4.93
N ILE A 64 -10.21 -4.56 -6.01
CA ILE A 64 -8.78 -4.32 -5.97
C ILE A 64 -8.56 -2.83 -5.80
N ALA A 65 -7.59 -2.46 -4.97
CA ALA A 65 -7.16 -1.08 -4.83
C ALA A 65 -5.63 -0.98 -4.87
N LYS A 66 -5.12 0.10 -5.44
CA LYS A 66 -3.73 0.52 -5.29
C LYS A 66 -3.65 1.58 -4.20
N VAL A 67 -2.90 1.30 -3.14
CA VAL A 67 -2.66 2.19 -2.01
C VAL A 67 -1.27 2.78 -2.16
N HIS A 68 -1.19 4.11 -2.21
CA HIS A 68 0.07 4.85 -2.36
C HIS A 68 0.49 5.35 -0.99
N VAL A 69 1.66 4.92 -0.52
CA VAL A 69 2.22 5.28 0.78
C VAL A 69 3.59 5.88 0.57
N ARG A 70 3.87 6.99 1.26
CA ARG A 70 5.21 7.56 1.37
C ARG A 70 5.69 7.49 2.80
N VAL A 71 6.91 7.01 3.01
CA VAL A 71 7.57 6.95 4.31
C VAL A 71 8.59 8.07 4.40
N SER A 72 8.36 9.01 5.32
CA SER A 72 9.29 10.10 5.62
C SER A 72 9.62 10.08 7.11
N ASN A 73 10.91 10.02 7.48
CA ASN A 73 11.35 9.93 8.88
C ASN A 73 10.66 8.81 9.68
N ASN A 74 10.58 7.60 9.11
CA ASN A 74 9.88 6.44 9.68
C ASN A 74 8.38 6.65 9.95
N ASN A 75 7.76 7.66 9.32
CA ASN A 75 6.33 7.90 9.41
C ASN A 75 5.65 7.59 8.07
N PRO A 76 4.91 6.47 7.96
CA PRO A 76 4.11 6.14 6.79
C PRO A 76 2.93 7.11 6.63
N GLN A 77 2.80 7.69 5.43
CA GLN A 77 1.71 8.61 5.10
C GLN A 77 0.94 8.08 3.90
N LEU A 78 -0.37 7.93 4.05
CA LEU A 78 -1.25 7.64 2.94
C LEU A 78 -1.35 8.85 2.01
N LEU A 79 -0.98 8.65 0.75
CA LEU A 79 -1.12 9.67 -0.29
C LEU A 79 -2.44 9.53 -1.05
N ARG A 80 -2.81 8.28 -1.40
CA ARG A 80 -4.00 8.00 -2.21
C ARG A 80 -4.41 6.54 -2.16
N ILE A 81 -5.71 6.28 -2.32
CA ILE A 81 -6.28 4.97 -2.64
C ILE A 81 -6.97 5.07 -4.00
N GLU A 82 -6.58 4.21 -4.94
CA GLU A 82 -7.18 4.14 -6.29
C GLU A 82 -7.87 2.78 -6.44
N GLY A 83 -9.17 2.77 -6.72
CA GLY A 83 -9.87 1.55 -7.12
C GLY A 83 -9.38 1.06 -8.48
N ILE A 84 -9.18 -0.24 -8.62
CA ILE A 84 -8.91 -0.90 -9.90
C ILE A 84 -10.21 -1.65 -10.24
N GLU A 85 -10.95 -1.13 -11.21
CA GLU A 85 -12.21 -1.69 -11.73
C GLU A 85 -11.96 -2.83 -12.72
#